data_AF-A0A2N6BQW3-F1
#
_entry.id   AF-A0A2N6BQW3-F1
#
_cell.length_a   1.000
_cell.length_b   1.000
_cell.length_c   1.000
_cell.angle_alpha   90.00
_cell.angle_beta   90.00
_cell.angle_gamma   90.00
#
_symmetry.space_group_name_H-M   'P 1'
#
loop_
_entity.id
_entity.type
_entity.pdbx_description
1 polymer ?
#
loop_
_entity_poly.entity_id
_entity_poly.type
_entity_poly.pdbx_seq_one_letter_code
_entity_poly.pdbx_strand_id
1 'polypeptide(L)'
;MVSRYEKWEVGDYMKHFLTEAKKTKDKLFKDKFNALGENLEHLDVEFMRENGRCGAELGELMGDLHGIAARLGYCETERGYEGECRRLYADVDAAIEKTGHLEERCFI
;
A
#
# COMPACT_ATOMS: atom_id res chain seq x y z
N MET A 1 -21.19 -3.62 5.14
CA MET A 1 -20.50 -2.57 5.93
C MET A 1 -19.52 -1.92 4.99
N VAL A 2 -19.70 -0.64 4.69
CA VAL A 2 -18.75 0.15 3.89
C VAL A 2 -17.46 0.20 4.68
N SER A 3 -16.37 -0.34 4.13
CA SER A 3 -15.09 -0.34 4.84
C SER A 3 -14.58 1.09 5.01
N ARG A 4 -13.89 1.37 6.13
CA ARG A 4 -13.43 2.73 6.50
C ARG A 4 -12.56 3.40 5.42
N TYR A 5 -11.99 2.61 4.52
CA TYR A 5 -11.06 3.04 3.48
C TYR A 5 -11.66 3.03 2.05
N GLU A 6 -12.98 2.81 1.89
CA GLU A 6 -13.64 2.78 0.55
C GLU A 6 -13.56 4.09 -0.24
N LYS A 7 -13.26 5.22 0.43
CA LYS A 7 -13.13 6.55 -0.20
C LYS A 7 -11.69 7.06 -0.26
N TRP A 8 -10.72 6.24 0.14
CA TRP A 8 -9.33 6.65 0.16
C TRP A 8 -8.78 6.71 -1.26
N GLU A 9 -8.00 7.74 -1.52
CA GLU A 9 -7.16 7.85 -2.71
C GLU A 9 -5.76 7.27 -2.41
N VAL A 10 -4.94 7.05 -3.45
CA VAL A 10 -3.56 6.55 -3.30
C VAL A 10 -2.76 7.39 -2.28
N GLY A 11 -2.91 8.71 -2.33
CA GLY A 11 -2.25 9.62 -1.39
C GLY A 11 -2.68 9.45 0.08
N ASP A 12 -3.90 8.97 0.35
CA ASP A 12 -4.35 8.67 1.72
C ASP A 12 -3.68 7.39 2.25
N TYR A 13 -3.58 6.36 1.42
CA TYR A 13 -2.85 5.13 1.74
C TYR A 13 -1.37 5.41 2.01
N MET A 14 -0.72 6.18 1.12
CA MET A 14 0.67 6.61 1.30
C MET A 14 0.87 7.29 2.66
N LYS A 15 0.06 8.31 2.97
CA LYS A 15 0.16 9.03 4.26
C LYS A 15 -0.04 8.09 5.45
N HIS A 16 -1.00 7.17 5.36
CA HIS A 16 -1.26 6.21 6.41
C HIS A 16 -0.05 5.28 6.65
N PHE A 17 0.48 4.67 5.59
CA PHE A 17 1.62 3.75 5.67
C PHE A 17 2.88 4.43 6.21
N LEU A 18 3.22 5.62 5.71
CA LEU A 18 4.35 6.39 6.21
C LEU A 18 4.17 6.82 7.68
N THR A 19 2.93 7.04 8.11
CA THR A 19 2.62 7.38 9.50
C THR A 19 2.80 6.17 10.42
N GLU A 20 2.29 4.99 10.04
CA GLU A 20 2.46 3.77 10.84
C GLU A 20 3.93 3.31 10.86
N ALA A 21 4.65 3.40 9.73
CA ALA A 21 6.08 3.10 9.66
C ALA A 21 6.94 3.98 10.61
N LYS A 22 6.49 5.19 10.93
CA LYS A 22 7.16 6.09 11.90
C LYS A 22 6.88 5.73 13.36
N LYS A 23 5.75 5.08 13.65
CA LYS A 23 5.34 4.72 15.02
C LYS A 23 5.93 3.40 15.48
N THR A 24 6.14 2.46 14.55
CA THR A 24 6.68 1.14 14.88
C THR A 24 8.15 1.20 15.29
N LYS A 25 8.58 0.19 16.06
CA LYS A 25 10.00 -0.08 16.36
C LYS A 25 10.56 -1.23 15.52
N ASP A 26 9.71 -1.96 14.78
CA ASP A 26 10.14 -3.04 13.90
C ASP A 26 10.82 -2.45 12.65
N LYS A 27 12.10 -2.80 12.47
CA LYS A 27 12.89 -2.29 11.34
C LYS A 27 12.39 -2.81 9.99
N LEU A 28 12.02 -4.09 9.91
CA LEU A 28 11.55 -4.70 8.66
C LEU A 28 10.22 -4.09 8.23
N PHE A 29 9.31 -3.89 9.19
CA PHE A 29 8.06 -3.17 8.94
C PHE A 29 8.36 -1.77 8.39
N LYS A 30 9.20 -1.02 9.10
CA LYS A 30 9.53 0.36 8.72
C LYS A 30 10.12 0.43 7.31
N ASP A 31 11.08 -0.45 6.99
CA ASP A 31 11.72 -0.47 5.68
C ASP A 31 10.71 -0.78 4.56
N LYS A 32 9.84 -1.78 4.75
CA LYS A 32 8.83 -2.18 3.75
C LYS A 32 7.75 -1.12 3.52
N PHE A 33 7.19 -0.57 4.60
CA PHE A 33 6.11 0.42 4.49
C PHE A 33 6.63 1.80 4.02
N ASN A 34 7.90 2.14 4.29
CA ASN A 34 8.53 3.30 3.66
C ASN A 34 8.70 3.07 2.16
N ALA A 35 9.22 1.90 1.73
CA ALA A 35 9.39 1.59 0.32
C ALA A 35 8.05 1.59 -0.43
N LEU A 36 6.98 1.06 0.17
CA LEU A 36 5.63 1.15 -0.39
C LEU A 36 5.16 2.61 -0.48
N GLY A 37 5.36 3.41 0.58
CA GLY A 37 4.99 4.82 0.58
C GLY A 37 5.69 5.62 -0.53
N GLU A 38 7.00 5.41 -0.71
CA GLU A 38 7.79 6.02 -1.78
C GLU A 38 7.28 5.61 -3.17
N ASN A 39 6.99 4.32 -3.40
CA ASN A 39 6.40 3.85 -4.65
C ASN A 39 5.03 4.49 -4.93
N LEU A 40 4.19 4.64 -3.91
CA LEU A 40 2.88 5.28 -4.08
C LEU A 40 2.97 6.79 -4.33
N GLU A 41 4.07 7.45 -3.95
CA GLU A 41 4.30 8.88 -4.24
C GLU A 41 4.39 9.13 -5.74
N HIS A 42 4.91 8.17 -6.50
CA HIS A 42 4.99 8.23 -7.95
C HIS A 42 3.63 8.01 -8.65
N LEU A 43 2.67 7.37 -7.97
CA LEU A 43 1.29 7.18 -8.43
C LEU A 43 0.36 8.31 -7.93
N ASP A 44 0.80 9.55 -8.06
CA ASP A 44 0.06 10.70 -7.58
C ASP A 44 -1.23 10.97 -8.39
N VAL A 45 -1.98 12.00 -7.98
CA VAL A 45 -3.24 12.37 -8.62
C VAL A 45 -3.04 12.75 -10.10
N GLU A 46 -1.89 13.31 -10.47
CA GLU A 46 -1.57 13.62 -11.87
C GLU A 46 -1.34 12.35 -12.68
N PHE A 47 -0.58 11.38 -12.15
CA PHE A 47 -0.42 10.06 -12.77
C PHE A 47 -1.77 9.40 -13.01
N MET A 48 -2.64 9.38 -11.99
CA MET A 48 -3.98 8.79 -12.07
C MET A 48 -4.85 9.49 -13.13
N ARG A 49 -4.71 10.81 -13.27
CA ARG A 49 -5.46 11.60 -14.25
C ARG A 49 -4.98 11.37 -15.68
N GLU A 50 -3.68 11.26 -15.88
CA GLU A 50 -3.07 11.05 -17.19
C GLU A 50 -3.21 9.60 -17.67
N ASN A 51 -3.23 8.65 -16.74
CA ASN A 51 -3.24 7.22 -17.01
C ASN A 51 -4.56 6.53 -16.71
N GLY A 52 -5.69 7.24 -16.84
CA GLY A 52 -7.03 6.68 -16.61
C GLY A 52 -7.36 5.41 -17.43
N ARG A 53 -6.61 5.15 -18.51
CA ARG A 53 -6.66 3.88 -19.27
C ARG A 53 -6.26 2.64 -18.47
N CYS A 54 -5.48 2.82 -17.41
CA CYS A 54 -5.03 1.77 -16.49
C CYS A 54 -6.02 1.55 -15.32
N GLY A 55 -7.26 1.99 -15.44
CA GLY A 55 -8.24 1.99 -14.34
C GLY A 55 -8.53 0.61 -13.73
N ALA A 56 -8.37 -0.47 -14.50
CA ALA A 56 -8.55 -1.83 -13.99
C ALA A 56 -7.39 -2.24 -13.05
N GLU A 57 -6.15 -2.09 -13.51
CA GLU A 57 -4.96 -2.39 -12.71
C GLU A 57 -4.84 -1.47 -11.49
N LEU A 58 -5.24 -0.20 -11.63
CA LEU A 58 -5.34 0.75 -10.51
C LEU A 58 -6.40 0.31 -9.49
N GLY A 59 -7.55 -0.17 -9.96
CA GLY A 59 -8.59 -0.72 -9.09
C GLY A 59 -8.11 -1.93 -8.29
N GLU A 60 -7.34 -2.82 -8.91
CA GLU A 60 -6.72 -3.96 -8.23
C GLU A 60 -5.70 -3.52 -7.18
N LEU A 61 -4.80 -2.58 -7.53
CA LEU A 61 -3.84 -2.02 -6.58
C LEU A 61 -4.56 -1.40 -5.38
N MET A 62 -5.60 -0.60 -5.61
CA MET A 62 -6.39 0.01 -4.54
C MET A 62 -7.04 -1.03 -3.62
N GLY A 63 -7.47 -2.16 -4.17
CA GLY A 63 -7.96 -3.31 -3.40
C GLY A 63 -6.90 -3.93 -2.50
N ASP A 64 -5.67 -4.08 -3.01
CA ASP A 64 -4.54 -4.60 -2.25
C ASP A 64 -4.13 -3.64 -1.12
N LEU A 65 -4.01 -2.34 -1.42
CA LEU A 65 -3.68 -1.30 -0.42
C LEU A 65 -4.74 -1.25 0.69
N HIS A 66 -6.01 -1.42 0.33
CA HIS A 66 -7.11 -1.55 1.28
C HIS A 66 -6.93 -2.75 2.23
N GLY A 67 -6.62 -3.92 1.68
CA GLY A 67 -6.38 -5.14 2.45
C GLY A 67 -5.19 -5.00 3.40
N ILE A 68 -4.10 -4.38 2.94
CA ILE A 68 -2.92 -4.06 3.74
C ILE A 68 -3.30 -3.08 4.87
N ALA A 69 -4.01 -2.00 4.55
CA ALA A 69 -4.43 -0.99 5.52
C ALA A 69 -5.33 -1.54 6.63
N ALA A 70 -6.27 -2.44 6.27
CA ALA A 70 -7.15 -3.08 7.23
C ALA A 70 -6.39 -4.02 8.20
N ARG A 71 -5.25 -4.58 7.77
CA ARG A 71 -4.46 -5.56 8.54
C ARG A 71 -3.31 -4.95 9.34
N LEU A 72 -2.94 -3.70 9.08
CA LEU A 72 -1.85 -2.99 9.75
C LEU A 72 -1.95 -3.01 11.28
N GLY A 73 -3.15 -2.82 11.84
CA GLY A 73 -3.35 -2.78 13.29
C GLY A 73 -3.13 -4.11 14.03
N TYR A 74 -3.04 -5.23 13.32
CA TYR A 74 -2.87 -6.56 13.95
C TYR A 74 -1.40 -6.92 14.23
N CYS A 75 -0.48 -6.44 13.40
CA CYS A 75 0.93 -6.83 13.47
C CYS A 75 1.74 -6.17 14.58
N GLU A 76 1.24 -5.07 15.15
CA GLU A 76 1.93 -4.33 16.21
C GLU A 76 1.56 -4.81 17.62
N THR A 77 0.58 -5.71 17.76
CA THR A 77 0.21 -6.25 19.08
C THR A 77 1.11 -7.41 19.47
N GLU A 78 1.39 -7.62 20.76
CA GLU A 78 2.08 -8.84 21.26
C GLU A 78 1.36 -10.15 20.86
N ARG A 79 0.14 -10.06 20.33
CA ARG A 79 -0.68 -11.15 19.79
C ARG A 79 -0.57 -11.32 18.27
N GLY A 80 0.17 -10.46 17.57
CA GLY A 80 0.42 -10.60 16.14
C GLY A 80 1.10 -11.94 15.89
N TYR A 81 0.39 -12.86 15.25
CA TYR A 81 0.98 -14.14 14.87
C TYR A 81 2.05 -13.86 13.83
N GLU A 82 3.29 -14.29 14.10
CA GLU A 82 4.45 -14.11 13.20
C GLU A 82 4.13 -14.44 11.73
N GLY A 83 3.27 -15.45 11.50
CA GLY A 83 2.78 -15.82 10.18
C GLY A 83 1.88 -14.79 9.50
N GLU A 84 1.03 -14.08 10.23
CA GLU A 84 0.16 -13.03 9.68
C GLU A 84 0.96 -11.79 9.27
N CYS A 85 2.03 -11.47 9.99
CA CYS A 85 2.92 -10.36 9.65
C CYS A 85 3.84 -10.69 8.48
N ARG A 86 4.33 -11.94 8.39
CA ARG A 86 5.02 -12.39 7.18
C ARG A 86 4.13 -12.31 5.94
N ARG A 87 2.85 -12.68 6.07
CA ARG A 87 1.88 -12.53 4.97
C ARG A 87 1.68 -11.05 4.61
N LEU A 88 1.48 -10.18 5.60
CA LEU A 88 1.36 -8.74 5.37
C LEU A 88 2.58 -8.19 4.64
N TYR A 89 3.79 -8.59 5.03
CA TYR A 89 5.01 -8.18 4.36
C TYR A 89 5.10 -8.67 2.91
N ALA A 90 4.64 -9.88 2.63
CA ALA A 90 4.56 -10.39 1.26
C ALA A 90 3.50 -9.62 0.42
N ASP A 91 2.37 -9.27 1.04
CA ASP A 91 1.34 -8.46 0.39
C ASP A 91 1.88 -7.05 0.06
N VAL A 92 2.69 -6.47 0.96
CA VAL A 92 3.38 -5.19 0.73
C VAL A 92 4.39 -5.30 -0.42
N ASP A 93 5.18 -6.37 -0.48
CA ASP A 93 6.13 -6.58 -1.59
C ASP A 93 5.40 -6.70 -2.94
N ALA A 94 4.29 -7.45 -2.97
CA ALA A 94 3.48 -7.59 -4.18
C ALA A 94 2.85 -6.25 -4.61
N ALA A 95 2.42 -5.42 -3.66
CA ALA A 95 1.90 -4.08 -3.97
C ALA A 95 3.00 -3.15 -4.53
N ILE A 96 4.24 -3.25 -4.03
CA ILE A 96 5.40 -2.53 -4.58
C ILE A 96 5.66 -2.96 -6.03
N GLU A 97 5.74 -4.27 -6.30
CA GLU A 97 5.96 -4.80 -7.65
C GLU A 97 4.85 -4.37 -8.62
N LYS A 98 3.58 -4.44 -8.19
CA LYS A 98 2.45 -3.97 -8.99
C LYS A 98 2.52 -2.48 -9.29
N THR A 99 2.96 -1.67 -8.34
CA THR A 99 3.14 -0.23 -8.53
C THR A 99 4.21 0.04 -9.60
N GLY A 100 5.36 -0.63 -9.53
CA GLY A 100 6.41 -0.51 -10.55
C GLY A 100 5.94 -0.96 -11.94
N HIS A 101 5.20 -2.07 -12.03
CA HIS A 101 4.64 -2.52 -13.31
C HIS A 101 3.56 -1.57 -13.87
N LEU A 102 2.77 -0.94 -12.99
CA LEU A 102 1.82 0.10 -13.37
C LEU A 102 2.55 1.29 -13.98
N GLU A 103 3.62 1.77 -13.35
CA GLU A 103 4.44 2.83 -13.92
C GLU A 103 4.98 2.45 -15.30
N GLU A 104 5.64 1.30 -15.43
CA GLU A 104 6.22 0.84 -16.70
C GLU A 104 5.17 0.72 -17.81
N ARG A 105 4.00 0.15 -17.51
CA ARG A 105 2.96 -0.12 -18.52
C ARG A 105 2.13 1.11 -18.85
N CYS A 106 1.94 2.02 -17.91
CA CYS A 106 1.11 3.20 -18.11
C CYS A 106 1.92 4.40 -18.64
N PHE A 107 3.23 4.50 -18.39
CA PHE A 107 4.08 5.54 -18.99
C PHE A 107 4.33 5.37 -20.50
N ILE A 108 4.12 4.20 -21.10
CA ILE A 108 4.29 3.92 -22.55
C ILE A 108 2.97 4.05 -23.31
#